data_AF-A0A952SQ55-F1
#
_entry.id   AF-A0A952SQ55-F1
#
_cell.length_a   1.000
_cell.length_b   1.000
_cell.length_c   1.000
_cell.angle_alpha   90.00
_cell.angle_beta   90.00
_cell.angle_gamma   90.00
#
_symmetry.space_group_name_H-M   'P 1'
#
loop_
_entity.id
_entity.type
_entity.pdbx_description
1 polymer ?
#
loop_
_entity_poly.entity_id
_entity_poly.type
_entity_poly.pdbx_seq_one_letter_code
_entity_poly.pdbx_strand_id
1 'polypeptide(L)'
;MPELPEVESYRLALQAELVSRRIKAVRILTRSVVAFPADPLAGIVRSRTDAPPARARLALLLKGDTVTSILRHGKQLAIIGCSGAAVAIHLGMTGRFSLDAAPATHVHVTWHLDDDRTLRFIDPRRFGLVAGHESFDDLRARRWSRLGPDALAITPKLLAAACAGSARPIKSLLLDQSRIAGIGNIYADEALFAARVHPLEPAHNLAPDTLELLALQLQSILAAAIDAGGSTIRDHRMLVGTAGSYQNHHRVYARAGQPCNMCHELLVGLRISGRATVFCRSCQLHREK
;
A
#
# COMPACT_ATOMS: atom_id res chain seq x y z
N MET A 1 3.17 8.40 -0.89
CA MET A 1 2.31 7.46 -0.14
C MET A 1 2.59 6.10 -0.74
N PRO A 2 3.15 5.15 0.02
CA PRO A 2 3.36 3.79 -0.46
C PRO A 2 2.05 3.18 -0.99
N GLU A 3 2.08 2.70 -2.22
CA GLU A 3 1.03 1.90 -2.83
C GLU A 3 1.52 0.45 -2.91
N LEU A 4 0.84 -0.41 -3.67
CA LEU A 4 1.19 -1.83 -3.70
C LEU A 4 2.66 -2.10 -4.08
N PRO A 5 3.25 -1.50 -5.13
CA PRO A 5 4.63 -1.81 -5.52
C PRO A 5 5.66 -1.49 -4.44
N GLU A 6 5.50 -0.37 -3.74
CA GLU A 6 6.39 0.00 -2.63
C GLU A 6 6.23 -0.95 -1.44
N VAL A 7 5.00 -1.36 -1.13
CA VAL A 7 4.72 -2.32 -0.05
C VAL A 7 5.25 -3.71 -0.40
N GLU A 8 5.14 -4.14 -1.66
CA GLU A 8 5.71 -5.40 -2.13
C GLU A 8 7.25 -5.39 -2.08
N SER A 9 7.87 -4.26 -2.41
CA SER A 9 9.31 -4.06 -2.25
C SER A 9 9.75 -4.24 -0.78
N TYR A 10 8.99 -3.70 0.18
CA TYR A 10 9.22 -3.98 1.59
C TYR A 10 8.96 -5.43 1.96
N ARG A 11 7.90 -6.05 1.43
CA ARG A 11 7.57 -7.46 1.71
C ARG A 11 8.75 -8.37 1.35
N LEU A 12 9.28 -8.22 0.13
CA LEU A 12 10.43 -8.97 -0.37
C LEU A 12 11.68 -8.75 0.49
N ALA A 13 12.01 -7.49 0.79
CA ALA A 13 13.18 -7.17 1.61
C ALA A 13 13.04 -7.69 3.06
N LEU A 14 11.89 -7.47 3.70
CA LEU A 14 11.64 -8.00 5.05
C LEU A 14 11.63 -9.53 5.06
N GLN A 15 11.15 -10.17 3.99
CA GLN A 15 11.20 -11.63 3.89
C GLN A 15 12.64 -12.14 3.87
N ALA A 16 13.51 -11.53 3.05
CA ALA A 16 14.92 -11.89 2.98
C ALA A 16 15.66 -11.67 4.32
N GLU A 17 15.33 -10.58 5.02
CA GLU A 17 16.07 -10.18 6.22
C GLU A 17 15.54 -10.78 7.53
N LEU A 18 14.23 -11.04 7.64
CA LEU A 18 13.59 -11.39 8.90
C LEU A 18 13.18 -12.85 9.02
N VAL A 19 12.90 -13.57 7.93
CA VAL A 19 12.50 -14.98 8.03
C VAL A 19 13.60 -15.77 8.73
N SER A 20 13.19 -16.67 9.63
CA SER A 20 14.06 -17.45 10.53
C SER A 20 14.77 -16.63 11.63
N ARG A 21 14.54 -15.32 11.74
CA ARG A 21 15.04 -14.50 12.85
C ARG A 21 14.09 -14.51 14.03
N ARG A 22 14.65 -14.62 15.23
CA ARG A 22 13.89 -14.47 16.48
C ARG A 22 13.87 -13.02 16.94
N ILE A 23 12.69 -12.54 17.31
CA ILE A 23 12.50 -11.19 17.87
C ILE A 23 12.74 -11.27 19.38
N LYS A 24 13.94 -10.89 19.85
CA LYS A 24 14.32 -10.90 21.27
C LYS A 24 13.50 -9.91 22.09
N ALA A 25 13.26 -8.72 21.55
CA ALA A 25 12.55 -7.66 22.25
C ALA A 25 11.78 -6.75 21.30
N VAL A 26 10.69 -6.17 21.81
CA VAL A 26 9.91 -5.15 21.12
C VAL A 26 9.81 -3.93 22.02
N ARG A 27 10.06 -2.74 21.48
CA ARG A 27 9.80 -1.47 22.17
C ARG A 27 8.81 -0.64 21.37
N ILE A 28 7.81 -0.12 22.06
CA ILE A 28 6.85 0.84 21.51
C ILE A 28 7.20 2.21 22.08
N LEU A 29 7.64 3.11 21.22
CA LEU A 29 7.99 4.49 21.56
C LEU A 29 6.78 5.42 21.41
N THR A 30 5.79 5.06 20.60
CA THR A 30 4.58 5.87 20.41
C THR A 30 3.36 4.98 20.19
N ARG A 31 2.37 5.11 21.08
CA ARG A 31 1.15 4.29 21.00
C ARG A 31 0.20 4.66 19.87
N SER A 32 0.23 5.89 19.38
CA SER A 32 -0.77 6.38 18.40
C SER A 32 -0.77 5.63 17.07
N VAL A 33 0.27 4.85 16.77
CA VAL A 33 0.37 4.02 15.56
C VAL A 33 0.22 2.53 15.86
N VAL A 34 0.01 2.13 17.12
CA VAL A 34 -0.12 0.73 17.52
C VAL A 34 -1.56 0.41 17.91
N ALA A 35 -2.08 -0.72 17.44
CA ALA A 35 -3.38 -1.23 17.83
C ALA A 35 -3.34 -2.72 18.23
N PHE A 36 -4.31 -3.15 19.02
CA PHE A 36 -4.51 -4.54 19.44
C PHE A 36 -5.99 -4.96 19.25
N PRO A 37 -6.32 -6.27 19.25
CA PRO A 37 -7.67 -6.74 18.93
C PRO A 37 -8.78 -6.24 19.87
N ALA A 38 -8.42 -5.92 21.12
CA ALA A 38 -9.34 -5.35 22.12
C ALA A 38 -9.44 -3.82 22.06
N ASP A 39 -8.68 -3.16 21.18
CA ASP A 39 -8.83 -1.72 20.99
C ASP A 39 -10.15 -1.49 20.22
N PRO A 40 -11.11 -0.70 20.75
CA PRO A 40 -12.39 -0.50 20.11
C PRO A 40 -12.16 0.01 18.69
N LEU A 41 -12.62 -0.78 17.71
CA LEU A 41 -12.50 -0.61 16.25
C LEU A 41 -11.94 0.76 15.84
N ALA A 42 -10.61 0.90 15.90
CA ALA A 42 -9.92 2.13 15.52
C ALA A 42 -9.86 2.21 14.00
N GLY A 43 -11.01 2.48 13.38
CA GLY A 43 -11.03 3.36 12.23
C GLY A 43 -10.61 4.75 12.71
N ILE A 44 -9.30 5.04 12.68
CA ILE A 44 -8.76 6.41 12.78
C ILE A 44 -9.01 7.13 14.13
N VAL A 45 -9.69 6.53 15.12
CA VAL A 45 -9.88 7.17 16.43
C VAL A 45 -8.67 6.92 17.34
N ARG A 46 -7.91 8.00 17.52
CA ARG A 46 -6.67 8.12 18.30
C ARG A 46 -6.96 8.01 19.80
N SER A 47 -6.71 6.84 20.40
CA SER A 47 -6.58 6.76 21.87
C SER A 47 -5.26 7.37 22.29
N ARG A 48 -5.32 8.53 22.96
CA ARG A 48 -4.19 9.32 23.49
C ARG A 48 -3.68 8.84 24.87
N THR A 49 -3.84 7.56 25.19
CA THR A 49 -3.44 7.06 26.52
C THR A 49 -2.05 6.42 26.49
N ASP A 50 -1.06 7.14 27.05
CA ASP A 50 0.37 6.83 27.10
C ASP A 50 0.76 5.70 28.07
N ALA A 51 -0.17 4.83 28.48
CA ALA A 51 0.18 3.69 29.34
C ALA A 51 1.16 2.74 28.62
N PRO A 52 2.07 2.00 29.26
CA PRO A 52 2.81 0.92 28.60
C PRO A 52 1.88 -0.27 28.30
N PRO A 53 2.02 -1.00 27.17
CA PRO A 53 1.19 -2.17 26.89
C PRO A 53 1.46 -3.26 27.92
N ALA A 54 0.41 -3.96 28.37
CA ALA A 54 0.56 -5.18 29.16
C ALA A 54 1.47 -6.18 28.42
N ARG A 55 2.29 -6.98 29.12
CA ARG A 55 3.22 -7.94 28.52
C ARG A 55 2.57 -8.85 27.47
N ALA A 56 1.31 -9.27 27.68
CA ALA A 56 0.53 -10.05 26.73
C ALA A 56 0.35 -9.34 25.37
N ARG A 57 0.19 -8.01 25.36
CA ARG A 57 0.08 -7.22 24.13
C ARG A 57 1.40 -7.15 23.36
N LEU A 58 2.53 -7.10 24.07
CA LEU A 58 3.84 -7.15 23.39
C LEU A 58 4.11 -8.50 22.74
N ALA A 59 3.57 -9.60 23.29
CA ALA A 59 3.64 -10.91 22.64
C ALA A 59 2.91 -10.90 21.29
N LEU A 60 1.79 -10.19 21.17
CA LEU A 60 1.09 -9.98 19.89
C LEU A 60 1.88 -9.14 18.88
N LEU A 61 2.98 -8.49 19.30
CA LEU A 61 3.95 -7.87 18.40
C LEU A 61 5.16 -8.77 18.12
N LEU A 62 5.00 -10.08 18.31
CA LEU A 62 5.99 -11.14 18.08
C LEU A 62 7.18 -11.13 19.04
N LYS A 63 7.06 -10.50 20.23
CA LYS A 63 8.13 -10.58 21.22
C LYS A 63 8.36 -12.04 21.65
N GLY A 64 9.58 -12.52 21.47
CA GLY A 64 10.04 -13.87 21.80
C GLY A 64 9.86 -14.87 20.66
N ASP A 65 9.17 -14.49 19.60
CA ASP A 65 8.75 -15.34 18.50
C ASP A 65 9.77 -15.34 17.34
N THR A 66 9.79 -16.41 16.55
CA THR A 66 10.61 -16.51 15.33
C THR A 66 9.75 -16.24 14.12
N VAL A 67 10.17 -15.32 13.25
CA VAL A 67 9.42 -14.97 12.03
C VAL A 67 9.46 -16.14 11.05
N THR A 68 8.29 -16.58 10.60
CA THR A 68 8.14 -17.69 9.66
C THR A 68 7.80 -17.23 8.25
N SER A 69 7.05 -16.13 8.12
CA SER A 69 6.66 -15.62 6.81
C SER A 69 6.29 -14.14 6.84
N ILE A 70 6.42 -13.49 5.67
CA ILE A 70 5.97 -12.12 5.43
C ILE A 70 5.00 -12.13 4.25
N LEU A 71 3.76 -11.77 4.50
CA LEU A 71 2.70 -11.71 3.49
C LEU A 71 2.29 -10.26 3.20
N ARG A 72 1.57 -10.06 2.09
CA ARG A 72 0.95 -8.77 1.73
C ARG A 72 -0.42 -9.00 1.12
N HIS A 73 -1.36 -8.11 1.44
CA HIS A 73 -2.62 -7.95 0.72
C HIS A 73 -2.91 -6.47 0.50
N GLY A 74 -3.02 -6.06 -0.76
CA GLY A 74 -3.04 -4.67 -1.16
C GLY A 74 -1.86 -3.87 -0.61
N LYS A 75 -2.14 -2.88 0.25
CA LYS A 75 -1.14 -2.00 0.89
C LYS A 75 -0.83 -2.39 2.34
N GLN A 76 -1.21 -3.60 2.75
CA GLN A 76 -1.00 -4.10 4.11
C GLN A 76 0.00 -5.26 4.09
N LEU A 77 0.95 -5.22 5.02
CA LEU A 77 1.88 -6.31 5.32
C LEU A 77 1.38 -7.13 6.50
N ALA A 78 1.76 -8.41 6.54
CA ALA A 78 1.62 -9.27 7.71
C ALA A 78 2.96 -9.95 7.99
N ILE A 79 3.51 -9.75 9.18
CA ILE A 79 4.66 -10.51 9.71
C ILE A 79 4.10 -11.62 10.59
N ILE A 80 4.43 -12.87 10.30
CA ILE A 80 3.87 -14.04 11.00
C ILE A 80 4.99 -14.71 11.78
N GLY A 81 4.73 -15.01 13.06
CA GLY A 81 5.64 -15.72 13.94
C GLY A 81 5.31 -17.21 14.07
N CYS A 82 6.23 -17.99 14.64
CA CYS A 82 6.09 -19.45 14.79
C CYS A 82 5.02 -19.84 15.83
N SER A 83 4.65 -18.94 16.74
CA SER A 83 3.48 -19.10 17.61
C SER A 83 2.14 -19.04 16.87
N GLY A 84 2.14 -18.63 15.59
CA GLY A 84 0.95 -18.34 14.81
C GLY A 84 0.52 -16.87 14.87
N ALA A 85 0.95 -16.12 15.89
CA ALA A 85 0.68 -14.70 16.02
C ALA A 85 1.13 -13.90 14.79
N ALA A 86 0.42 -12.80 14.52
CA ALA A 86 0.67 -11.97 13.34
C ALA A 86 0.69 -10.48 13.69
N VAL A 87 1.53 -9.73 12.98
CA VAL A 87 1.57 -8.26 13.05
C VAL A 87 1.19 -7.71 11.69
N ALA A 88 0.04 -7.03 11.64
CA ALA A 88 -0.39 -6.27 10.47
C ALA A 88 0.30 -4.91 10.46
N ILE A 89 0.90 -4.54 9.34
CA ILE A 89 1.46 -3.19 9.13
C ILE A 89 0.81 -2.51 7.93
N HIS A 90 0.38 -1.27 8.11
CA HIS A 90 0.03 -0.37 7.02
C HIS A 90 0.96 0.85 7.08
N LEU A 91 1.66 1.16 5.99
CA LEU A 91 2.67 2.23 6.00
C LEU A 91 2.06 3.65 6.03
N GLY A 92 0.77 3.79 5.73
CA GLY A 92 0.15 5.11 5.67
C GLY A 92 0.73 5.93 4.53
N MET A 93 1.09 7.19 4.78
CA MET A 93 1.66 8.06 3.75
C MET A 93 3.18 8.13 3.75
N THR A 94 3.80 8.04 4.93
CA THR A 94 5.22 8.29 5.18
C THR A 94 5.88 7.21 6.03
N GLY A 95 5.13 6.16 6.38
CA GLY A 95 5.66 5.01 7.09
C GLY A 95 6.69 4.29 6.26
N ARG A 96 7.78 3.91 6.92
CA ARG A 96 8.90 3.18 6.32
C ARG A 96 9.55 2.28 7.35
N PHE A 97 10.23 1.27 6.83
CA PHE A 97 11.12 0.44 7.63
C PHE A 97 12.57 0.86 7.46
N SER A 98 13.36 0.60 8.49
CA SER A 98 14.81 0.67 8.44
C SER A 98 15.38 -0.46 9.28
N LEU A 99 16.38 -1.15 8.74
CA LEU A 99 17.17 -2.16 9.43
C LEU A 99 18.58 -1.59 9.63
N ASP A 100 19.04 -1.53 10.88
CA ASP A 100 20.40 -1.12 11.28
C ASP A 100 20.94 0.23 10.79
N ALA A 101 20.07 1.12 10.32
CA ALA A 101 20.51 2.48 10.03
C ALA A 101 20.77 3.28 11.30
N ALA A 102 21.51 4.38 11.12
CA ALA A 102 21.77 5.42 12.12
C ALA A 102 20.48 5.85 12.87
N PRO A 103 20.61 6.43 14.08
CA PRO A 103 19.47 6.92 14.85
C PRO A 103 18.53 7.76 13.98
N ALA A 104 17.27 7.33 13.88
CA ALA A 104 16.26 8.02 13.10
C ALA A 104 15.29 8.74 14.04
N THR A 105 14.86 9.93 13.64
CA THR A 105 13.71 10.60 14.27
C THR A 105 12.40 9.90 13.85
N HIS A 106 11.34 10.11 14.63
CA HIS A 106 10.00 9.56 14.34
C HIS A 106 9.92 8.02 14.31
N VAL A 107 10.80 7.33 15.05
CA VAL A 107 10.69 5.89 15.30
C VAL A 107 9.55 5.65 16.30
N HIS A 108 8.66 4.71 15.98
CA HIS A 108 7.49 4.43 16.82
C HIS A 108 7.48 3.01 17.39
N VAL A 109 7.98 2.03 16.62
CA VAL A 109 8.10 0.64 17.07
C VAL A 109 9.47 0.12 16.64
N THR A 110 10.10 -0.65 17.52
CA THR A 110 11.37 -1.32 17.25
C THR A 110 11.28 -2.79 17.60
N TRP A 111 11.81 -3.65 16.73
CA TRP A 111 12.00 -5.08 16.95
C TRP A 111 13.49 -5.37 16.97
N HIS A 112 13.99 -5.86 18.10
CA HIS A 112 15.37 -6.30 18.27
C HIS A 112 15.47 -7.78 17.88
N LEU A 113 16.27 -8.08 16.87
CA LEU A 113 16.47 -9.41 16.32
C LEU A 113 17.58 -10.16 17.06
N ASP A 114 17.63 -11.49 16.90
CA ASP A 114 18.58 -12.37 17.56
C ASP A 114 20.04 -12.17 17.15
N ASP A 115 20.27 -11.60 15.98
CA ASP A 115 21.58 -11.22 15.41
C ASP A 115 21.97 -9.76 15.69
N ASP A 116 21.40 -9.17 16.76
CA ASP A 116 21.66 -7.81 17.27
C ASP A 116 21.22 -6.67 16.36
N ARG A 117 20.63 -7.00 15.22
CA ARG A 117 20.00 -6.05 14.32
C ARG A 117 18.70 -5.51 14.89
N THR A 118 18.34 -4.29 14.51
CA THR A 118 17.10 -3.63 14.96
C THR A 118 16.30 -3.13 13.78
N LEU A 119 15.12 -3.73 13.59
CA LEU A 119 14.10 -3.24 12.68
C LEU A 119 13.33 -2.09 13.34
N ARG A 120 13.18 -0.98 12.61
CA ARG A 120 12.48 0.22 13.07
C ARG A 120 11.33 0.55 12.14
N PHE A 121 10.15 0.78 12.71
CA PHE A 121 9.03 1.43 12.02
C PHE A 121 9.07 2.94 12.28
N ILE A 122 9.24 3.71 11.22
CA ILE A 122 9.39 5.17 11.24
C ILE A 122 8.20 5.76 10.49
N ASP A 123 7.47 6.71 11.08
CA ASP A 123 6.38 7.40 10.39
C ASP A 123 6.19 8.85 10.85
N PRO A 124 6.82 9.82 10.18
CA PRO A 124 6.74 11.24 10.56
C PRO A 124 5.31 11.78 10.71
N ARG A 125 4.35 11.28 9.91
CA ARG A 125 2.95 11.75 9.92
C ARG A 125 2.02 10.95 10.82
N ARG A 126 2.47 9.81 11.37
CA ARG A 126 1.66 8.93 12.24
C ARG A 126 0.32 8.51 11.62
N PHE A 127 0.34 8.21 10.32
CA PHE A 127 -0.79 7.64 9.58
C PHE A 127 -0.66 6.15 9.29
N GLY A 128 0.52 5.59 9.55
CA GLY A 128 0.74 4.17 9.56
C GLY A 128 0.15 3.50 10.79
N LEU A 129 0.16 2.18 10.73
CA LEU A 129 -0.45 1.31 11.71
C LEU A 129 0.42 0.07 11.89
N VAL A 130 0.60 -0.36 13.13
CA VAL A 130 1.18 -1.63 13.54
C VAL A 130 0.16 -2.29 14.46
N ALA A 131 -0.47 -3.38 14.02
CA ALA A 131 -1.51 -4.05 14.78
C ALA A 131 -1.12 -5.49 15.10
N GLY A 132 -1.10 -5.84 16.39
CA GLY A 132 -0.88 -7.22 16.83
C GLY A 132 -2.17 -8.04 16.73
N HIS A 133 -2.03 -9.31 16.37
CA HIS A 133 -3.11 -10.27 16.18
C HIS A 133 -2.71 -11.63 16.75
N GLU A 134 -3.69 -12.35 17.30
CA GLU A 134 -3.47 -13.67 17.93
C GLU A 134 -3.06 -14.73 16.92
N SER A 135 -3.55 -14.60 15.68
CA SER A 135 -3.15 -15.46 14.57
C SER A 135 -3.23 -14.72 13.22
N PHE A 136 -2.67 -15.32 12.17
CA PHE A 136 -2.93 -14.83 10.81
C PHE A 136 -4.42 -14.90 10.42
N ASP A 137 -5.17 -15.89 10.89
CA ASP A 137 -6.60 -15.96 10.67
C ASP A 137 -7.37 -14.84 11.37
N ASP A 138 -6.97 -14.47 12.59
CA ASP A 138 -7.52 -13.31 13.30
C ASP A 138 -7.26 -12.00 12.53
N LEU A 139 -6.02 -11.82 12.04
CA LEU A 139 -5.66 -10.70 11.18
C LEU A 139 -6.53 -10.66 9.92
N ARG A 140 -6.67 -11.80 9.25
CA ARG A 140 -7.47 -11.94 8.04
C ARG A 140 -8.93 -11.57 8.29
N ALA A 141 -9.53 -12.14 9.34
CA ALA A 141 -10.93 -11.89 9.71
C ALA A 141 -11.20 -10.44 10.10
N ARG A 142 -10.29 -9.79 10.84
CA ARG A 142 -10.50 -8.42 11.36
C ARG A 142 -10.12 -7.30 10.39
N ARG A 143 -9.12 -7.53 9.53
CA ARG A 143 -8.57 -6.49 8.65
C ARG A 143 -8.70 -6.83 7.17
N TRP A 144 -8.17 -7.97 6.74
CA TRP A 144 -8.09 -8.27 5.30
C TRP A 144 -9.42 -8.71 4.69
N SER A 145 -10.39 -9.16 5.50
CA SER A 145 -11.76 -9.48 5.07
C SER A 145 -12.51 -8.31 4.44
N ARG A 146 -12.08 -7.07 4.70
CA ARG A 146 -12.67 -5.84 4.16
C ARG A 146 -12.02 -5.38 2.85
N LEU A 147 -10.95 -6.05 2.44
CA LEU A 147 -10.21 -5.70 1.23
C LEU A 147 -10.78 -6.48 0.04
N GLY A 148 -10.82 -5.83 -1.12
CA GLY A 148 -11.13 -6.50 -2.38
C GLY A 148 -9.99 -7.42 -2.84
N PRO A 149 -10.11 -8.02 -4.02
CA PRO A 149 -9.03 -8.77 -4.66
C PRO A 149 -7.73 -7.97 -4.71
N ASP A 150 -6.60 -8.66 -4.55
CA ASP A 150 -5.28 -8.04 -4.65
C ASP A 150 -5.01 -7.59 -6.09
N ALA A 151 -4.51 -6.36 -6.27
CA ALA A 151 -4.30 -5.82 -7.60
C ALA A 151 -3.24 -6.56 -8.43
N LEU A 152 -2.33 -7.34 -7.82
CA LEU A 152 -1.44 -8.22 -8.59
C LEU A 152 -2.15 -9.46 -9.17
N ALA A 153 -3.26 -9.86 -8.56
CA ALA A 153 -4.07 -11.00 -9.02
C ALA A 153 -5.28 -10.55 -9.86
N ILE A 154 -5.39 -9.26 -10.18
CA ILE A 154 -6.55 -8.74 -10.91
C ILE A 154 -6.60 -9.32 -12.31
N THR A 155 -7.74 -9.84 -12.74
CA THR A 155 -7.97 -10.32 -14.12
C THR A 155 -9.05 -9.45 -14.78
N PRO A 156 -9.21 -9.48 -16.11
CA PRO A 156 -10.33 -8.81 -16.77
C PRO A 156 -11.68 -9.15 -16.13
N LYS A 157 -11.89 -10.44 -15.79
CA LYS A 157 -13.11 -10.90 -15.11
C LYS A 157 -13.27 -10.29 -13.72
N LEU A 158 -12.21 -10.25 -12.91
CA LEU A 158 -12.27 -9.64 -11.56
C LEU A 158 -12.48 -8.13 -11.62
N LEU A 159 -11.84 -7.44 -12.58
CA LEU A 159 -12.02 -6.01 -12.78
C LEU A 159 -13.45 -5.68 -13.25
N ALA A 160 -13.99 -6.46 -14.19
CA ALA A 160 -15.37 -6.32 -14.63
C ALA A 160 -16.36 -6.51 -13.46
N ALA A 161 -16.16 -7.55 -12.64
CA ALA A 161 -16.97 -7.78 -11.44
C ALA A 161 -16.83 -6.63 -10.42
N ALA A 162 -15.63 -6.06 -10.26
CA ALA A 162 -15.42 -4.91 -9.39
C ALA A 162 -16.15 -3.65 -9.90
N CYS A 163 -16.25 -3.48 -11.22
CA CYS A 163 -16.90 -2.35 -11.89
C CYS A 163 -18.43 -2.47 -12.01
N ALA A 164 -18.95 -3.70 -12.04
CA ALA A 164 -20.35 -4.00 -12.29
C ALA A 164 -21.30 -3.21 -11.36
N GLY A 165 -22.30 -2.57 -11.97
CA GLY A 165 -23.34 -1.82 -11.28
C GLY A 165 -22.90 -0.51 -10.61
N SER A 166 -21.64 -0.06 -10.78
CA SER A 166 -21.17 1.18 -10.17
C SER A 166 -21.21 2.37 -11.15
N ALA A 167 -22.01 3.38 -10.84
CA ALA A 167 -22.02 4.67 -11.55
C ALA A 167 -20.88 5.62 -11.15
N ARG A 168 -20.05 5.22 -10.18
CA ARG A 168 -18.88 6.01 -9.77
C ARG A 168 -17.86 6.09 -10.91
N PRO A 169 -17.10 7.20 -11.02
CA PRO A 169 -15.94 7.27 -11.89
C PRO A 169 -15.00 6.07 -11.72
N ILE A 170 -14.46 5.55 -12.81
CA ILE A 170 -13.54 4.41 -12.80
C ILE A 170 -12.34 4.68 -11.90
N LYS A 171 -11.79 5.91 -11.91
CA LYS A 171 -10.70 6.26 -10.99
C LYS A 171 -11.11 6.13 -9.53
N SER A 172 -12.31 6.59 -9.16
CA SER A 172 -12.82 6.44 -7.79
C SER A 172 -12.93 4.97 -7.38
N LEU A 173 -13.31 4.09 -8.30
CA LEU A 173 -13.42 2.66 -8.05
C LEU A 173 -12.07 1.99 -7.88
N LEU A 174 -11.08 2.31 -8.74
CA LEU A 174 -9.72 1.79 -8.61
C LEU A 174 -9.08 2.20 -7.27
N LEU A 175 -9.43 3.36 -6.71
CA LEU A 175 -8.94 3.81 -5.41
C LEU A 175 -9.65 3.16 -4.21
N ASP A 176 -10.79 2.50 -4.44
CA ASP A 176 -11.59 1.85 -3.41
C ASP A 176 -10.97 0.49 -3.03
N GLN A 177 -10.30 0.46 -1.87
CA GLN A 177 -9.58 -0.74 -1.41
C GLN A 177 -10.51 -1.92 -1.11
N SER A 178 -11.82 -1.70 -0.95
CA SER A 178 -12.81 -2.79 -0.82
C SER A 178 -13.20 -3.41 -2.15
N ARG A 179 -12.95 -2.70 -3.26
CA ARG A 179 -13.18 -3.18 -4.63
C ARG A 179 -11.94 -3.81 -5.22
N ILE A 180 -10.80 -3.13 -5.11
CA ILE A 180 -9.49 -3.64 -5.55
C ILE A 180 -8.44 -3.13 -4.58
N ALA A 181 -7.74 -4.05 -3.91
CA ALA A 181 -6.77 -3.70 -2.88
C ALA A 181 -5.39 -3.46 -3.52
N GLY A 182 -4.75 -2.33 -3.19
CA GLY A 182 -3.36 -2.07 -3.61
C GLY A 182 -3.16 -0.87 -4.52
N ILE A 183 -4.16 -0.53 -5.33
CA ILE A 183 -4.04 0.60 -6.26
C ILE A 183 -4.19 1.91 -5.48
N GLY A 184 -3.31 2.88 -5.70
CA GLY A 184 -3.46 4.24 -5.22
C GLY A 184 -3.47 5.24 -6.36
N ASN A 185 -3.09 6.48 -6.04
CA ASN A 185 -3.29 7.59 -6.95
C ASN A 185 -2.34 7.57 -8.14
N ILE A 186 -1.11 7.09 -7.94
CA ILE A 186 -0.08 7.01 -8.99
C ILE A 186 -0.52 5.97 -10.01
N TYR A 187 -0.66 4.73 -9.56
CA TYR A 187 -0.88 3.61 -10.47
C TYR A 187 -2.28 3.61 -11.08
N ALA A 188 -3.27 4.27 -10.46
CA ALA A 188 -4.56 4.52 -11.10
C ALA A 188 -4.44 5.48 -12.30
N ASP A 189 -3.72 6.61 -12.15
CA ASP A 189 -3.55 7.57 -13.26
C ASP A 189 -2.76 6.95 -14.41
N GLU A 190 -1.66 6.27 -14.08
CA GLU A 190 -0.81 5.61 -15.07
C GLU A 190 -1.55 4.50 -15.82
N ALA A 191 -2.33 3.66 -15.12
CA ALA A 191 -3.10 2.58 -15.76
C ALA A 191 -4.23 3.11 -16.63
N LEU A 192 -4.97 4.13 -16.19
CA LEU A 192 -6.03 4.74 -16.98
C LEU A 192 -5.48 5.42 -18.24
N PHE A 193 -4.32 6.09 -18.14
CA PHE A 193 -3.64 6.65 -19.31
C PHE A 193 -3.21 5.57 -20.30
N ALA A 194 -2.58 4.51 -19.80
CA ALA A 194 -2.11 3.40 -20.62
C ALA A 194 -3.24 2.69 -21.38
N ALA A 195 -4.40 2.54 -20.72
CA ALA A 195 -5.59 1.94 -21.29
C ALA A 195 -6.46 2.93 -22.08
N ARG A 196 -6.04 4.20 -22.19
CA ARG A 196 -6.78 5.27 -22.89
C ARG A 196 -8.20 5.51 -22.34
N VAL A 197 -8.39 5.30 -21.03
CA VAL A 197 -9.69 5.46 -20.37
C VAL A 197 -9.74 6.81 -19.67
N HIS A 198 -10.77 7.61 -19.95
CA HIS A 198 -10.98 8.87 -19.25
C HIS A 198 -11.32 8.62 -17.77
N PRO A 199 -10.67 9.31 -16.82
CA PRO A 199 -10.77 8.95 -15.40
C PRO A 199 -12.17 9.19 -14.79
N LEU A 200 -13.00 10.00 -15.44
CA LEU A 200 -14.41 10.24 -15.08
C LEU A 200 -15.41 9.28 -15.74
N GLU A 201 -14.97 8.34 -16.59
CA GLU A 201 -15.89 7.33 -17.15
C GLU A 201 -16.61 6.58 -16.03
N PRO A 202 -17.95 6.48 -16.06
CA PRO A 202 -18.68 5.62 -15.13
C PRO A 202 -18.21 4.18 -15.27
N ALA A 203 -17.86 3.53 -14.16
CA ALA A 203 -17.23 2.21 -14.21
C ALA A 203 -18.09 1.14 -14.90
N HIS A 204 -19.42 1.20 -14.72
CA HIS A 204 -20.36 0.29 -15.39
C HIS A 204 -20.50 0.52 -16.91
N ASN A 205 -20.00 1.64 -17.44
CA ASN A 205 -20.11 2.01 -18.86
C ASN A 205 -18.91 1.53 -19.70
N LEU A 206 -17.87 0.98 -19.05
CA LEU A 206 -16.69 0.51 -19.75
C LEU A 206 -17.01 -0.77 -20.54
N ALA A 207 -16.68 -0.75 -21.82
CA ALA A 207 -16.83 -1.92 -22.68
C ALA A 207 -15.91 -3.07 -22.22
N PRO A 208 -16.28 -4.34 -22.48
CA PRO A 208 -15.47 -5.51 -22.11
C PRO A 208 -14.00 -5.41 -22.56
N ASP A 209 -13.75 -5.04 -23.82
CA ASP A 209 -12.39 -4.90 -24.37
C ASP A 209 -11.59 -3.80 -23.66
N THR A 210 -12.26 -2.73 -23.23
CA THR A 210 -11.64 -1.64 -22.45
C THR A 210 -11.28 -2.12 -21.04
N LEU A 211 -12.12 -2.93 -20.40
CA LEU A 211 -11.83 -3.54 -19.10
C LEU A 211 -10.68 -4.54 -19.20
N GLU A 212 -10.63 -5.33 -20.28
CA GLU A 212 -9.52 -6.24 -20.56
C GLU A 212 -8.20 -5.49 -20.70
N LEU A 213 -8.18 -4.46 -21.56
CA LEU A 213 -6.99 -3.63 -21.75
C LEU A 213 -6.56 -2.95 -20.43
N LEU A 214 -7.50 -2.41 -19.65
CA LEU A 214 -7.22 -1.79 -18.37
C LEU A 214 -6.62 -2.79 -17.37
N ALA A 215 -7.15 -4.00 -17.28
CA ALA A 215 -6.60 -5.04 -16.40
C ALA A 215 -5.16 -5.41 -16.79
N LEU A 216 -4.90 -5.61 -18.09
CA LEU A 216 -3.57 -5.95 -18.60
C LEU A 216 -2.56 -4.82 -18.37
N GLN A 217 -2.95 -3.57 -18.65
CA GLN A 217 -2.08 -2.41 -18.42
C GLN A 217 -1.80 -2.20 -16.94
N LEU A 218 -2.80 -2.38 -16.08
CA LEU A 218 -2.64 -2.28 -14.63
C LEU A 218 -1.63 -3.33 -14.11
N GLN A 219 -1.78 -4.60 -14.52
CA GLN A 219 -0.82 -5.66 -14.15
C GLN A 219 0.61 -5.32 -14.61
N SER A 220 0.75 -4.93 -15.89
CA SER A 220 2.06 -4.60 -16.49
C SER A 220 2.74 -3.44 -15.75
N ILE A 221 2.00 -2.38 -15.45
CA ILE A 221 2.50 -1.21 -14.71
C ILE A 221 2.91 -1.58 -13.29
N LEU A 222 2.09 -2.36 -12.58
CA LEU A 222 2.41 -2.78 -11.22
C LEU A 222 3.65 -3.68 -11.18
N ALA A 223 3.79 -4.60 -12.14
CA ALA A 223 4.98 -5.44 -12.27
C ALA A 223 6.24 -4.60 -12.55
N ALA A 224 6.20 -3.73 -13.56
CA ALA A 224 7.32 -2.84 -13.88
C ALA A 224 7.68 -1.90 -12.70
N ALA A 225 6.68 -1.46 -11.93
CA ALA A 225 6.90 -0.68 -10.73
C ALA A 225 7.57 -1.49 -9.63
N ILE A 226 7.20 -2.75 -9.44
CA ILE A 226 7.86 -3.64 -8.47
C ILE A 226 9.32 -3.88 -8.87
N ASP A 227 9.59 -4.17 -10.15
CA ASP A 227 10.94 -4.39 -10.66
C ASP A 227 11.83 -3.15 -10.49
N ALA A 228 11.24 -1.96 -10.62
CA ALA A 228 11.90 -0.68 -10.39
C ALA A 228 12.04 -0.29 -8.90
N GLY A 229 11.57 -1.13 -7.97
CA GLY A 229 11.57 -0.86 -6.52
C GLY A 229 10.55 0.19 -6.07
N GLY A 230 9.52 0.42 -6.87
CA GLY A 230 8.47 1.42 -6.66
C GLY A 230 8.83 2.83 -7.11
N SER A 231 7.95 3.77 -6.79
CA SER A 231 8.11 5.21 -7.02
C SER A 231 8.59 5.92 -5.76
N THR A 232 9.72 6.60 -5.85
CA THR A 232 10.24 7.44 -4.76
C THR A 232 9.72 8.86 -4.89
N ILE A 233 8.59 9.16 -4.23
CA ILE A 233 8.07 10.52 -4.13
C ILE A 233 8.34 11.05 -2.72
N ARG A 234 9.29 11.97 -2.61
CA ARG A 234 9.80 12.63 -1.38
C ARG A 234 10.46 11.68 -0.36
N ASP A 235 9.65 10.90 0.37
CA ASP A 235 10.06 10.25 1.61
C ASP A 235 10.19 8.71 1.50
N HIS A 236 9.73 8.12 0.39
CA HIS A 236 9.80 6.67 0.21
C HIS A 236 11.26 6.22 -0.01
N ARG A 237 11.66 5.17 0.69
CA ARG A 237 12.97 4.52 0.56
C ARG A 237 12.79 3.03 0.82
N MET A 238 13.50 2.17 0.09
CA MET A 238 13.53 0.74 0.36
C MET A 238 14.15 0.44 1.74
N LEU A 239 14.02 -0.80 2.21
CA LEU A 239 14.52 -1.23 3.53
C LEU A 239 16.01 -0.91 3.74
N VAL A 240 16.82 -1.10 2.69
CA VAL A 240 18.28 -0.84 2.66
C VAL A 240 18.61 0.63 2.32
N GLY A 241 17.59 1.50 2.24
CA GLY A 241 17.75 2.95 2.06
C GLY A 241 17.87 3.44 0.61
N THR A 242 17.89 2.53 -0.37
CA THR A 242 17.86 2.84 -1.81
C THR A 242 16.49 3.40 -2.22
N ALA A 243 16.47 4.26 -3.23
CA ALA A 243 15.24 4.80 -3.81
C ALA A 243 14.76 3.88 -4.95
N GLY A 244 13.45 3.63 -5.02
CA GLY A 244 12.82 3.14 -6.24
C GLY A 244 12.93 4.15 -7.38
N SER A 245 12.86 3.67 -8.62
CA SER A 245 13.12 4.45 -9.85
C SER A 245 11.90 4.63 -10.76
N TYR A 246 10.73 4.10 -10.39
CA TYR A 246 9.56 4.11 -11.26
C TYR A 246 9.01 5.52 -11.55
N GLN A 247 9.29 6.51 -10.70
CA GLN A 247 8.93 7.91 -10.95
C GLN A 247 9.46 8.46 -12.27
N ASN A 248 10.57 7.91 -12.77
CA ASN A 248 11.15 8.30 -14.07
C ASN A 248 10.31 7.80 -15.25
N HIS A 249 9.39 6.88 -15.01
CA HIS A 249 8.51 6.28 -16.02
C HIS A 249 7.07 6.83 -15.96
N HIS A 250 6.79 7.81 -15.09
CA HIS A 250 5.46 8.41 -14.99
C HIS A 250 5.07 9.15 -16.27
N ARG A 251 3.97 8.72 -16.90
CA ARG A 251 3.45 9.28 -18.14
C ARG A 251 2.50 10.44 -17.90
N VAL A 252 1.76 10.43 -16.79
CA VAL A 252 0.78 11.46 -16.47
C VAL A 252 0.84 11.94 -15.03
N TYR A 253 1.12 11.05 -14.07
CA TYR A 253 1.04 11.40 -12.66
C TYR A 253 1.94 12.60 -12.31
N ALA A 254 1.36 13.60 -11.63
CA ALA A 254 2.03 14.84 -11.24
C ALA A 254 2.64 15.67 -12.40
N ARG A 255 2.18 15.45 -13.65
CA ARG A 255 2.65 16.15 -14.85
C ARG A 255 1.62 17.11 -15.46
N ALA A 256 0.66 17.61 -14.66
CA ALA A 256 -0.32 18.58 -15.16
C ALA A 256 0.37 19.83 -15.75
N GLY A 257 -0.09 20.28 -16.92
CA GLY A 257 0.51 21.38 -17.67
C GLY A 257 1.76 21.01 -18.48
N GLN A 258 2.23 19.76 -18.43
CA GLN A 258 3.33 19.27 -19.28
C GLN A 258 2.79 18.64 -20.57
N PRO A 259 3.58 18.56 -21.65
CA PRO A 259 3.17 17.86 -22.87
C PRO A 259 3.03 16.35 -22.63
N CYS A 260 2.00 15.76 -23.22
CA CYS A 260 1.78 14.33 -23.27
C CYS A 260 2.88 13.64 -24.09
N ASN A 261 3.44 12.54 -23.57
CA ASN A 261 4.48 11.78 -24.28
C ASN A 261 3.99 11.06 -25.55
N MET A 262 2.67 10.99 -25.77
CA MET A 262 2.07 10.30 -26.91
C MET A 262 1.57 11.24 -28.01
N CYS A 263 0.98 12.37 -27.64
CA CYS A 263 0.33 13.29 -28.59
C CYS A 263 0.77 14.75 -28.43
N HIS A 264 1.70 15.04 -27.53
CA HIS A 264 2.28 16.37 -27.26
C HIS A 264 1.31 17.45 -26.73
N GLU A 265 0.00 17.20 -26.73
CA GLU A 265 -1.00 18.05 -26.06
C GLU A 265 -0.76 18.19 -24.56
N LEU A 266 -1.16 19.32 -23.98
CA LEU A 266 -0.97 19.59 -22.56
C LEU A 266 -1.83 18.66 -21.69
N LEU A 267 -1.19 18.04 -20.70
CA LEU A 267 -1.85 17.22 -19.70
C LEU A 267 -2.71 18.07 -18.77
N VAL A 268 -3.89 17.55 -18.44
CA VAL A 268 -4.89 18.28 -17.67
C VAL A 268 -5.01 17.70 -16.26
N GLY A 269 -5.05 18.59 -15.27
CA GLY A 269 -5.29 18.25 -13.88
C GLY A 269 -6.75 18.46 -13.48
N LEU A 270 -7.31 17.54 -12.70
CA LEU A 270 -8.58 17.70 -12.00
C LEU A 270 -8.56 16.98 -10.64
N ARG A 271 -9.66 17.05 -9.88
CA ARG A 271 -9.79 16.32 -8.60
C ARG A 271 -10.92 15.29 -8.67
N ILE A 272 -10.59 14.03 -8.40
CA ILE A 272 -11.57 12.92 -8.26
C ILE A 272 -11.47 12.38 -6.84
N SER A 273 -12.59 12.30 -6.13
CA SER A 273 -12.64 11.80 -4.75
C SER A 273 -11.60 12.46 -3.84
N GLY A 274 -11.39 13.77 -3.99
CA GLY A 274 -10.43 14.56 -3.22
C GLY A 274 -8.95 14.34 -3.59
N ARG A 275 -8.64 13.51 -4.60
CA ARG A 275 -7.27 13.24 -5.07
C ARG A 275 -6.97 13.99 -6.38
N ALA A 276 -5.77 14.58 -6.45
CA ALA A 276 -5.26 15.15 -7.70
C ALA A 276 -5.16 14.05 -8.76
N THR A 277 -5.62 14.34 -9.96
CA THR A 277 -5.73 13.42 -11.09
C THR A 277 -5.18 14.11 -12.31
N VAL A 278 -4.28 13.46 -13.03
CA VAL A 278 -3.73 13.99 -14.28
C VAL A 278 -4.03 13.01 -15.41
N PHE A 279 -4.47 13.54 -16.54
CA PHE A 279 -4.86 12.74 -17.70
C PHE A 279 -4.63 13.55 -18.99
N CYS A 280 -4.63 12.87 -20.13
CA CYS A 280 -4.55 13.51 -21.44
C CYS A 280 -5.92 13.53 -22.12
N ARG A 281 -6.46 14.73 -22.41
CA ARG A 281 -7.78 14.86 -23.06
C ARG A 281 -7.84 14.22 -24.45
N SER A 282 -6.75 14.25 -25.20
CA SER A 282 -6.70 13.70 -26.55
C SER A 282 -6.48 12.18 -26.57
N CYS A 283 -5.70 11.64 -25.64
CA CYS A 283 -5.47 10.19 -25.56
C CYS A 283 -6.54 9.44 -24.78
N GLN A 284 -7.21 10.09 -23.82
CA GLN A 284 -8.24 9.52 -22.97
C GLN A 284 -9.55 10.25 -23.22
N LEU A 285 -10.21 9.91 -24.33
CA LEU A 285 -11.46 10.54 -24.72
C LEU A 285 -12.56 10.23 -23.70
N HIS A 286 -13.27 11.26 -23.26
CA HIS A 286 -14.52 11.07 -22.51
C HIS A 286 -15.61 10.74 -23.52
N ARG A 287 -16.27 9.60 -23.36
CA ARG A 287 -17.47 9.28 -24.14
C ARG A 287 -18.62 10.07 -23.53
N GLU A 288 -18.80 11.31 -23.95
CA GLU A 288 -20.06 12.01 -23.69
C GLU A 288 -21.21 11.19 -24.31
N LYS A 289 -22.29 11.04 -23.53
CA LYS A 289 -23.55 10.43 -24.00
C LYS A 289 -24.27 11.37 -24.94
#